data_AF-A0A8B0STY3-F1
#
_entry.id   AF-A0A8B0STY3-F1
#
_cell.length_a   1.000
_cell.length_b   1.000
_cell.length_c   1.000
_cell.angle_alpha   90.00
_cell.angle_beta   90.00
_cell.angle_gamma   90.00
#
_symmetry.space_group_name_H-M   'P 1'
#
loop_
_entity.id
_entity.type
_entity.pdbx_description
1 polymer ?
#
loop_
_entity_poly.entity_id
_entity_poly.type
_entity_poly.pdbx_seq_one_letter_code
_entity_poly.pdbx_strand_id
1 'polypeptide(L)' 'MDELEAGRHWKDDCRTLEVNMPTGAFTSPVNKLDCDGIIINVPGGQYYSYIHQWELYKANSK' A
#
# COMPACT_ATOMS: atom_id res chain seq x y z
N MET A 1 -13.11 6.58 -4.15
CA MET A 1 -12.79 5.71 -5.30
C MET A 1 -11.28 5.56 -5.43
N ASP A 2 -10.53 6.64 -5.15
CA ASP A 2 -9.07 6.68 -5.13
C ASP A 2 -8.42 5.71 -4.12
N GLU A 3 -9.01 5.49 -2.94
CA GLU A 3 -8.46 4.57 -1.92
C GLU A 3 -8.50 3.10 -2.37
N LEU A 4 -9.60 2.68 -3.01
CA LEU A 4 -9.73 1.33 -3.56
C LEU A 4 -8.79 1.12 -4.74
N GLU A 5 -8.63 2.13 -5.61
CA GLU A 5 -7.68 2.07 -6.73
C GLU A 5 -6.25 2.00 -6.24
N ALA A 6 -5.87 2.81 -5.24
CA ALA A 6 -4.57 2.75 -4.60
C ALA A 6 -4.33 1.40 -3.92
N GLY A 7 -5.33 0.86 -3.22
CA GLY A 7 -5.28 -0.47 -2.61
C GLY A 7 -5.09 -1.59 -3.64
N ARG A 8 -5.81 -1.53 -4.76
CA ARG A 8 -5.64 -2.44 -5.90
C ARG A 8 -4.23 -2.33 -6.47
N HIS A 9 -3.81 -1.12 -6.83
CA HIS A 9 -2.51 -0.87 -7.43
C HIS A 9 -1.35 -1.36 -6.54
N TRP A 10 -1.33 -0.98 -5.26
CA TRP A 10 -0.28 -1.39 -4.34
C TRP A 10 -0.25 -2.88 -4.05
N LYS A 11 -1.41 -3.56 -4.09
CA LYS A 11 -1.51 -4.99 -3.78
C LYS A 11 -1.25 -5.89 -4.98
N ASP A 12 -1.79 -5.53 -6.13
CA ASP A 12 -1.86 -6.39 -7.31
C ASP A 12 -0.79 -6.01 -8.36
N ASP A 13 -0.39 -4.74 -8.45
CA ASP A 13 0.58 -4.26 -9.46
C ASP A 13 1.99 -4.04 -8.88
N CYS A 14 2.11 -3.73 -7.58
CA CYS A 14 3.39 -3.44 -6.95
C CYS A 14 3.95 -4.64 -6.15
N ARG A 15 5.28 -4.70 -6.06
CA ARG A 15 6.01 -5.62 -5.19
C ARG A 15 6.44 -4.90 -3.92
N THR A 16 6.05 -5.41 -2.75
CA THR A 16 6.58 -4.93 -1.47
C THR A 16 8.07 -5.28 -1.34
N LEU A 17 8.92 -4.27 -1.22
CA LEU A 17 10.36 -4.45 -1.00
C LEU A 17 10.70 -4.47 0.49
N GLU A 18 10.13 -3.53 1.25
CA GLU A 18 10.40 -3.36 2.67
C GLU A 18 9.18 -2.78 3.37
N VAL A 19 8.94 -3.17 4.62
CA VAL A 19 7.78 -2.70 5.41
C VAL A 19 8.22 -2.05 6.70
N ASN A 20 7.43 -1.09 7.18
CA ASN A 20 7.66 -0.37 8.42
C ASN A 20 9.03 0.33 8.50
N MET A 21 9.52 0.86 7.38
CA MET A 21 10.76 1.62 7.37
C MET A 21 10.61 2.88 8.22
N PRO A 22 11.47 3.11 9.22
CA PRO A 22 11.44 4.31 10.03
C PRO A 22 11.91 5.51 9.19
N THR A 23 11.11 6.58 9.18
CA THR A 23 11.42 7.83 8.46
C THR A 23 11.92 8.94 9.39
N GLY A 24 11.90 8.71 10.71
CA GLY A 24 12.27 9.67 11.74
C GLY A 24 11.52 9.45 13.05
N ALA A 25 11.87 10.19 14.10
CA ALA A 25 11.26 10.05 15.43
C ALA A 25 9.81 10.57 15.51
N PHE A 26 9.40 11.42 14.56
CA PHE A 26 8.10 12.12 14.57
C PHE A 26 7.25 11.85 13.33
N THR A 27 7.71 10.96 12.45
CA THR A 27 7.04 10.64 11.19
C THR A 27 6.59 9.19 11.21
N SER A 28 5.43 8.92 10.62
CA SER A 28 4.92 7.55 10.51
C SER A 28 5.86 6.71 9.64
N PRO A 29 6.03 5.41 9.98
CA PRO A 29 6.81 4.52 9.15
C PRO A 29 6.16 4.34 7.77
N VAL A 30 6.98 4.07 6.77
CA VAL A 30 6.56 3.88 5.38
C VAL A 30 6.92 2.47 4.90
N ASN A 31 6.15 1.98 3.93
CA ASN A 31 6.45 0.77 3.19
C ASN A 31 7.07 1.16 1.86
N LYS A 32 8.12 0.46 1.46
CA LYS A 32 8.80 0.65 0.18
C LYS A 32 8.25 -0.36 -0.81
N LEU A 33 7.71 0.14 -1.91
CA LEU A 33 7.14 -0.67 -2.99
C LEU A 33 7.92 -0.44 -4.29
N ASP A 34 7.96 -1.46 -5.12
CA ASP A 34 8.44 -1.43 -6.50
C ASP A 34 7.24 -1.65 -7.43
N CYS A 35 6.81 -0.59 -8.10
CA CYS A 35 5.67 -0.58 -9.01
C CYS A 35 6.21 -0.42 -10.44
N ASP A 36 6.40 -1.53 -11.14
CA ASP A 36 6.97 -1.57 -12.50
C ASP A 36 8.32 -0.84 -12.66
N GLY A 37 9.24 -1.03 -11.70
CA GLY A 37 10.55 -0.39 -11.68
C GLY A 37 10.55 1.02 -11.08
N ILE A 38 9.39 1.55 -10.71
CA ILE A 38 9.27 2.81 -9.96
C ILE A 38 9.21 2.49 -8.47
N ILE A 39 10.24 2.92 -7.74
CA ILE A 39 10.29 2.75 -6.29
C ILE A 39 9.55 3.90 -5.61
N ILE A 40 8.51 3.56 -4.84
CA ILE A 40 7.70 4.51 -4.08
C ILE A 40 7.70 4.18 -2.58
N ASN A 41 7.54 5.22 -1.75
CA ASN A 41 7.33 5.10 -0.31
C ASN A 41 5.87 5.42 0.01
N VAL A 42 5.18 4.50 0.66
CA VAL A 42 3.76 4.63 1.04
C VAL A 42 3.63 4.63 2.56
N PRO A 43 2.91 5.57 3.18
CA PRO A 43 2.65 5.54 4.62
C PRO A 43 2.03 4.21 5.05
N GLY A 44 2.62 3.54 6.04
CA GLY A 44 2.22 2.18 6.43
C GLY A 44 0.74 2.10 6.79
N GLY A 45 0.22 3.08 7.54
CA GLY A 45 -1.19 3.14 7.90
C GLY A 45 -2.14 3.19 6.69
N GLN A 46 -1.80 3.98 5.67
CA GLN A 46 -2.58 4.05 4.42
C GLN A 46 -2.48 2.75 3.63
N TYR A 47 -1.26 2.22 3.50
CA TYR A 47 -1.01 0.97 2.79
C TYR A 47 -1.90 -0.17 3.31
N TYR A 48 -1.91 -0.40 4.63
CA TYR A 48 -2.71 -1.48 5.21
C TYR A 48 -4.22 -1.22 5.10
N SER A 49 -4.65 0.03 5.33
CA SER A 49 -6.06 0.38 5.24
C SER A 49 -6.62 0.16 3.83
N TYR A 50 -5.90 0.63 2.81
CA TYR A 50 -6.40 0.62 1.43
C TYR A 50 -6.34 -0.79 0.82
N ILE A 51 -5.31 -1.57 1.14
CA ILE A 51 -5.26 -2.98 0.74
C ILE A 51 -6.39 -3.77 1.40
N HIS A 52 -6.67 -3.52 2.68
CA HIS A 52 -7.77 -4.20 3.37
C HIS A 52 -9.12 -3.88 2.72
N GLN A 53 -9.38 -2.61 2.39
CA GLN A 53 -10.58 -2.22 1.65
C GLN A 53 -10.68 -2.91 0.28
N TRP A 54 -9.57 -3.01 -0.46
CA TRP A 54 -9.53 -3.70 -1.75
C TRP A 54 -9.84 -5.20 -1.62
N GLU A 55 -9.27 -5.87 -0.62
CA GLU A 55 -9.55 -7.29 -0.38
C GLU A 55 -11.02 -7.53 0.01
N LEU A 56 -11.61 -6.66 0.82
CA LEU A 56 -13.05 -6.70 1.14
C LEU A 56 -13.91 -6.48 -0.11
N TYR A 57 -13.54 -5.53 -0.98
CA TYR A 57 -14.23 -5.32 -2.24
C TYR A 57 -14.18 -6.58 -3.12
N LYS A 58 -12.99 -7.16 -3.33
CA LYS A 58 -12.80 -8.41 -4.10
C LYS A 58 -13.61 -9.59 -3.53
N ALA A 59 -13.75 -9.67 -2.20
CA ALA A 59 -14.51 -10.71 -1.54
C ALA A 59 -16.03 -10.55 -1.74
N ASN A 60 -16.52 -9.31 -1.74
CA ASN A 60 -17.95 -8.99 -1.89
C ASN A 60 -18.41 -8.85 -3.34
N SER A 61 -17.50 -8.67 -4.29
CA SER A 61 -17.79 -8.61 -5.73
C SER A 61 -17.87 -10.00 -6.39
N LYS A 62 -18.07 -11.06 -5.59
CA LYS A 62 -18.23 -12.45 -6.04
C LYS A 62 -19.69 -12.83 -6.25
#